data_AF-A0A3A8Z3K9-F1
#
_entry.id   AF-A0A3A8Z3K9-F1
#
_cell.length_a   1.000
_cell.length_b   1.000
_cell.length_c   1.000
_cell.angle_alpha   90.00
_cell.angle_beta   90.00
_cell.angle_gamma   90.00
#
_symmetry.space_group_name_H-M   'P 1'
#
loop_
_entity.id
_entity.type
_entity.pdbx_description
1 polymer ?
#
loop_
_entity_poly.entity_id
_entity_poly.type
_entity_poly.pdbx_seq_one_letter_code
_entity_poly.pdbx_strand_id
1 'polypeptide(L)'
;MPGKYDFFWSTMELCDWSKEGNDDKVLKPVIKYLSKQDDLIIFEFDDLMTELLYGLDTEKLADQCEKVDPLMCDDTFLYSRCVALINGPDYYEKVKRGKMKSVWSMDFESLLYVPGKAWALKHRRSADDYPHISPLSYETGSNEEGWGKSSL
;
A
#
# COMPACT_ATOMS: atom_id res chain seq x y z
N MET A 1 22.21 -0.80 -10.29
CA MET A 1 21.67 -1.70 -9.25
C MET A 1 20.17 -1.46 -9.22
N PRO A 2 19.33 -2.50 -9.15
CA PRO A 2 17.92 -2.29 -8.93
C PRO A 2 17.70 -1.51 -7.63
N GLY A 3 16.75 -0.56 -7.65
CA GLY A 3 16.31 0.17 -6.46
C GLY A 3 15.62 -0.76 -5.47
N LYS A 4 15.61 -0.38 -4.18
CA LYS A 4 15.04 -1.17 -3.08
C LYS A 4 13.61 -1.69 -3.37
N TYR A 5 12.80 -0.87 -4.04
CA TYR A 5 11.38 -1.13 -4.29
C TYR A 5 11.09 -1.64 -5.71
N ASP A 6 12.09 -1.95 -6.52
CA ASP A 6 11.90 -2.34 -7.93
C ASP A 6 11.01 -3.59 -8.06
N PHE A 7 11.16 -4.55 -7.13
CA PHE A 7 10.31 -5.74 -7.11
C PHE A 7 8.83 -5.40 -6.89
N PHE A 8 8.53 -4.51 -5.92
CA PHE A 8 7.16 -4.05 -5.68
C PHE A 8 6.59 -3.37 -6.93
N TRP A 9 7.30 -2.38 -7.47
CA TRP A 9 6.83 -1.60 -8.62
C TRP A 9 6.62 -2.44 -9.88
N SER A 10 7.59 -3.29 -10.23
CA SER A 10 7.46 -4.18 -11.40
C SER A 10 6.35 -5.21 -11.23
N THR A 11 6.06 -5.64 -10.00
CA THR A 11 4.90 -6.50 -9.73
C THR A 11 3.58 -5.74 -9.94
N MET A 12 3.50 -4.48 -9.51
CA MET A 12 2.29 -3.65 -9.68
C MET A 12 1.99 -3.28 -11.14
N GLU A 13 2.97 -3.33 -12.05
CA GLU A 13 2.74 -3.16 -13.49
C GLU A 13 1.80 -4.23 -14.08
N LEU A 14 1.57 -5.35 -13.38
CA LEU A 14 0.64 -6.40 -13.80
C LEU A 14 -0.84 -6.02 -13.64
N CYS A 15 -1.16 -4.93 -12.94
CA CYS A 15 -2.55 -4.49 -12.75
C CYS A 15 -3.34 -4.38 -14.07
N ASP A 16 -4.54 -4.97 -14.11
CA ASP A 16 -5.42 -4.91 -15.29
C ASP A 16 -6.31 -3.67 -15.24
N TRP A 17 -5.74 -2.55 -15.67
CA TRP A 17 -6.45 -1.26 -15.74
C TRP A 17 -7.63 -1.25 -16.72
N SER A 18 -7.81 -2.26 -17.58
CA SER A 18 -9.05 -2.40 -18.36
C SER A 18 -10.28 -2.73 -17.50
N LYS A 19 -10.06 -2.99 -16.20
CA LYS A 19 -11.07 -3.32 -15.19
C LYS A 19 -11.28 -2.22 -14.16
N GLU A 20 -10.84 -0.99 -14.45
CA GLU A 20 -11.08 0.18 -13.60
C GLU A 20 -12.54 0.26 -13.12
N GLY A 21 -12.72 0.65 -11.86
CA GLY A 21 -14.00 0.58 -11.14
C GLY A 21 -14.27 -0.77 -10.47
N ASN A 22 -13.33 -1.72 -10.54
CA ASN A 22 -13.38 -2.96 -9.77
C ASN A 22 -11.97 -3.40 -9.35
N ASP A 23 -11.55 -2.97 -8.16
CA ASP A 23 -10.20 -3.21 -7.62
C ASP A 23 -9.80 -4.68 -7.60
N ASP A 24 -10.72 -5.57 -7.20
CA ASP A 24 -10.46 -7.01 -7.18
C ASP A 24 -10.08 -7.55 -8.57
N LYS A 25 -10.72 -7.03 -9.63
CA LYS A 25 -10.37 -7.40 -11.01
C LYS A 25 -9.07 -6.75 -11.47
N VAL A 26 -8.81 -5.50 -11.08
CA VAL A 26 -7.55 -4.79 -11.37
C VAL A 26 -6.36 -5.53 -10.75
N LEU A 27 -6.48 -5.97 -9.49
CA LEU A 27 -5.43 -6.64 -8.71
C LEU A 27 -5.29 -8.14 -9.00
N LYS A 28 -6.28 -8.75 -9.67
CA LYS A 28 -6.28 -10.20 -9.95
C LYS A 28 -4.99 -10.73 -10.61
N PRO A 29 -4.35 -10.04 -11.58
CA PRO A 29 -3.10 -10.52 -12.15
C PRO A 29 -1.94 -10.51 -11.15
N VAL A 30 -1.84 -9.46 -10.31
CA VAL A 30 -0.83 -9.34 -9.25
C VAL A 30 -0.97 -10.49 -8.26
N ILE A 31 -2.18 -10.72 -7.75
CA ILE A 31 -2.47 -11.82 -6.80
C ILE A 31 -2.09 -13.18 -7.39
N LYS A 32 -2.44 -13.43 -8.67
CA LYS A 32 -2.10 -14.67 -9.38
C LYS A 32 -0.60 -14.85 -9.63
N TYR A 33 0.13 -13.76 -9.81
CA TYR A 33 1.58 -13.80 -9.98
C TYR A 33 2.25 -14.15 -8.66
N LEU A 34 1.90 -13.43 -7.60
CA LEU A 34 2.43 -13.65 -6.24
C LEU A 34 2.09 -15.05 -5.72
N SER A 35 0.88 -15.57 -5.98
CA SER A 35 0.48 -16.92 -5.53
C SER A 35 1.31 -18.06 -6.15
N LYS A 36 2.11 -17.78 -7.19
CA LYS A 36 3.02 -18.74 -7.82
C LYS A 36 4.45 -18.64 -7.29
N GLN A 37 4.75 -17.60 -6.52
CA GLN A 37 6.07 -17.41 -5.90
C GLN A 37 6.16 -18.19 -4.59
N ASP A 38 7.36 -18.27 -4.02
CA ASP A 38 7.58 -18.80 -2.68
C ASP A 38 6.99 -17.86 -1.62
N ASP A 39 6.65 -18.40 -0.45
CA ASP A 39 6.02 -17.63 0.64
C ASP A 39 6.88 -16.42 1.03
N LEU A 40 8.21 -16.58 1.07
CA LEU A 40 9.15 -15.49 1.36
C LEU A 40 9.05 -14.32 0.37
N ILE A 41 8.70 -14.57 -0.89
CA ILE A 41 8.53 -13.52 -1.90
C ILE A 41 7.20 -12.79 -1.71
N ILE A 42 6.16 -13.48 -1.23
CA ILE A 42 4.89 -12.85 -0.85
C ILE A 42 5.12 -11.95 0.38
N PHE A 43 5.89 -12.44 1.35
CA PHE A 43 6.23 -11.69 2.56
C PHE A 43 7.11 -10.47 2.26
N GLU A 44 8.08 -10.62 1.35
CA GLU A 44 8.89 -9.49 0.86
C GLU A 44 8.02 -8.43 0.17
N PHE A 45 7.06 -8.84 -0.66
CA PHE A 45 6.12 -7.89 -1.29
C PHE A 45 5.32 -7.12 -0.24
N ASP A 46 4.84 -7.80 0.81
CA ASP A 46 4.10 -7.22 1.93
C ASP A 46 4.95 -6.22 2.72
N ASP A 47 6.20 -6.57 3.03
CA ASP A 47 7.13 -5.70 3.72
C ASP A 47 7.44 -4.44 2.91
N LEU A 48 7.68 -4.57 1.60
CA LEU A 48 7.93 -3.42 0.73
C LEU A 48 6.70 -2.52 0.60
N MET A 49 5.50 -3.09 0.49
CA MET A 49 4.23 -2.34 0.49
C MET A 49 4.08 -1.56 1.79
N THR A 50 4.28 -2.23 2.93
CA THR A 50 4.13 -1.65 4.26
C THR A 50 5.15 -0.54 4.49
N GLU A 51 6.41 -0.71 4.11
CA GLU A 51 7.43 0.35 4.18
C GLU A 51 7.07 1.58 3.34
N LEU A 52 6.54 1.38 2.12
CA LEU A 52 6.12 2.48 1.26
C LEU A 52 4.96 3.28 1.87
N LEU A 53 3.97 2.58 2.43
CA LEU A 53 2.83 3.17 3.14
C LEU A 53 3.26 3.91 4.42
N TYR A 54 4.15 3.30 5.21
CA TYR A 54 4.78 3.90 6.39
C TYR A 54 5.53 5.18 6.03
N GLY A 55 6.25 5.18 4.89
CA GLY A 55 6.94 6.36 4.38
C GLY A 55 6.04 7.54 3.97
N LEU A 56 4.73 7.32 3.83
CA LEU A 56 3.72 8.37 3.62
C LEU A 56 2.93 8.71 4.89
N ASP A 57 3.09 7.94 5.96
CA ASP A 57 2.45 8.18 7.26
C ASP A 57 3.14 9.35 7.97
N THR A 58 2.68 10.58 7.72
CA THR A 58 3.29 11.77 8.34
C THR A 58 2.20 12.77 8.71
N GLU A 59 2.40 13.51 9.80
CA GLU A 59 1.49 14.57 10.25
C GLU A 59 1.25 15.60 9.13
N LYS A 60 2.31 15.97 8.41
CA LYS A 60 2.22 16.92 7.29
C LYS A 60 1.29 16.45 6.16
N LEU A 61 1.27 15.17 5.83
CA LEU A 61 0.40 14.64 4.77
C LEU A 61 -1.02 14.40 5.30
N ALA A 62 -1.17 13.98 6.55
CA ALA A 62 -2.47 13.92 7.24
C ALA A 62 -3.15 15.30 7.26
N ASP A 63 -2.43 16.36 7.63
CA ASP A 63 -2.88 17.76 7.56
C ASP A 63 -3.35 18.19 6.17
N GLN A 64 -2.74 17.63 5.11
CA GLN A 64 -3.17 17.90 3.74
C GLN A 64 -4.42 17.13 3.38
N CYS A 65 -4.54 15.90 3.87
CA CYS A 65 -5.71 15.05 3.69
C CYS A 65 -6.94 15.68 4.37
N GLU A 66 -6.85 16.08 5.63
CA GLU A 66 -7.96 16.74 6.37
C GLU A 66 -8.46 18.03 5.68
N LYS A 67 -7.56 18.77 5.01
CA LYS A 67 -7.93 19.99 4.27
C LYS A 67 -8.72 19.69 2.99
N VAL A 68 -8.57 18.49 2.42
CA VAL A 68 -9.28 18.04 1.23
C VAL A 68 -10.56 17.28 1.60
N ASP A 69 -10.46 16.43 2.62
CA ASP A 69 -11.57 15.66 3.18
C ASP A 69 -11.74 15.98 4.68
N PRO A 70 -12.66 16.90 5.05
CA PRO A 70 -12.92 17.22 6.44
C PRO A 70 -13.54 16.07 7.26
N LEU A 71 -13.97 14.99 6.62
CA LEU A 71 -14.45 13.76 7.27
C LEU A 71 -13.34 12.71 7.38
N MET A 72 -12.09 13.09 7.13
CA MET A 72 -10.93 12.23 7.23
C MET A 72 -10.90 11.50 8.59
N CYS A 73 -10.53 10.22 8.52
CA CYS A 73 -10.16 9.41 9.66
C CYS A 73 -8.89 8.62 9.33
N ASP A 74 -8.40 7.87 10.32
CA ASP A 74 -7.19 7.05 10.19
C ASP A 74 -7.25 6.12 8.96
N ASP A 75 -8.41 5.49 8.70
CA ASP A 75 -8.63 4.58 7.57
C ASP A 75 -8.62 5.32 6.22
N THR A 76 -9.33 6.45 6.09
CA THR A 76 -9.42 7.14 4.79
C THR A 76 -8.07 7.72 4.36
N PHE A 77 -7.23 8.14 5.33
CA PHE A 77 -5.86 8.53 5.04
C PHE A 77 -4.99 7.32 4.62
N LEU A 78 -5.12 6.18 5.28
CA LEU A 78 -4.45 4.94 4.87
C LEU A 78 -4.86 4.52 3.45
N TYR A 79 -6.14 4.56 3.12
CA TYR A 79 -6.62 4.14 1.80
C TYR A 79 -6.20 5.11 0.71
N SER A 80 -6.13 6.41 1.01
CA SER A 80 -5.52 7.40 0.11
C SER A 80 -4.04 7.14 -0.13
N ARG A 81 -3.29 6.72 0.90
CA ARG A 81 -1.88 6.30 0.72
C ARG A 81 -1.77 5.09 -0.20
N CYS A 82 -2.72 4.16 -0.18
CA CYS A 82 -2.76 3.05 -1.15
C CYS A 82 -2.92 3.54 -2.60
N VAL A 83 -3.69 4.61 -2.84
CA VAL A 83 -3.80 5.25 -4.16
C VAL A 83 -2.44 5.77 -4.64
N ALA A 84 -1.59 6.27 -3.73
CA ALA A 84 -0.25 6.72 -4.09
C ALA A 84 0.62 5.59 -4.66
N LEU A 85 0.47 4.37 -4.12
CA LEU A 85 1.21 3.18 -4.55
C LEU A 85 0.65 2.62 -5.86
N ILE A 86 -0.68 2.50 -6.01
CA ILE A 86 -1.28 1.89 -7.20
C ILE A 86 -0.99 2.71 -8.47
N ASN A 87 -0.76 4.02 -8.34
CA ASN A 87 -0.41 4.91 -9.46
C ASN A 87 1.10 4.93 -9.80
N GLY A 88 1.91 4.09 -9.14
CA GLY A 88 3.31 3.87 -9.48
C GLY A 88 4.31 4.87 -8.86
N PRO A 89 5.61 4.64 -9.06
CA PRO A 89 6.69 5.29 -8.31
C PRO A 89 6.74 6.81 -8.49
N ASP A 90 6.50 7.32 -9.71
CA ASP A 90 6.48 8.75 -9.98
C ASP A 90 5.34 9.48 -9.27
N TYR A 91 4.18 8.81 -9.13
CA TYR A 91 3.04 9.36 -8.43
C TYR A 91 3.29 9.34 -6.92
N TYR A 92 3.77 8.22 -6.39
CA TYR A 92 4.22 8.07 -5.01
C TYR A 92 5.15 9.22 -4.59
N GLU A 93 6.18 9.49 -5.40
CA GLU A 93 7.16 10.55 -5.12
C GLU A 93 6.58 11.97 -5.19
N LYS A 94 5.51 12.19 -5.96
CA LYS A 94 4.77 13.48 -5.96
C LYS A 94 3.93 13.61 -4.68
N VAL A 95 3.26 12.54 -4.26
CA VAL A 95 2.47 12.50 -3.01
C VAL A 95 3.38 12.73 -1.81
N LYS A 96 4.51 12.01 -1.72
CA LYS A 96 5.52 12.17 -0.65
C LYS A 96 6.02 13.60 -0.51
N ARG A 97 6.12 14.33 -1.62
CA ARG A 97 6.53 15.74 -1.65
C ARG A 97 5.37 16.73 -1.41
N GLY A 98 4.16 16.24 -1.16
CA GLY A 98 2.94 17.04 -0.97
C GLY A 98 2.47 17.75 -2.24
N LYS A 99 2.85 17.25 -3.43
CA LYS A 99 2.58 17.85 -4.75
C LYS A 99 1.37 17.25 -5.47
N MET A 100 0.62 16.35 -4.82
CA MET A 100 -0.49 15.63 -5.44
C MET A 100 -1.68 15.56 -4.48
N LYS A 101 -2.37 16.69 -4.27
CA LYS A 101 -3.46 16.79 -3.28
C LYS A 101 -4.72 16.00 -3.66
N SER A 102 -4.92 15.70 -4.94
CA SER A 102 -6.07 14.93 -5.42
C SER A 102 -6.07 13.48 -4.92
N VAL A 103 -4.93 12.97 -4.44
CA VAL A 103 -4.85 11.62 -3.88
C VAL A 103 -5.73 11.46 -2.64
N TRP A 104 -5.95 12.55 -1.89
CA TRP A 104 -6.67 12.55 -0.61
C TRP A 104 -8.19 12.46 -0.75
N SER A 105 -8.72 12.43 -1.97
CA SER A 105 -10.15 12.25 -2.27
C SER A 105 -10.43 10.93 -2.99
N MET A 106 -9.49 9.98 -2.92
CA MET A 106 -9.54 8.69 -3.58
C MET A 106 -9.16 7.62 -2.57
N ASP A 107 -9.65 6.40 -2.77
CA ASP A 107 -9.30 5.23 -1.97
C ASP A 107 -8.89 4.06 -2.86
N PHE A 108 -8.09 3.16 -2.29
CA PHE A 108 -7.73 1.88 -2.90
C PHE A 108 -7.36 0.85 -1.83
N GLU A 109 -8.24 0.70 -0.82
CA GLU A 109 -8.07 -0.20 0.33
C GLU A 109 -7.68 -1.63 -0.09
N SER A 110 -8.25 -2.09 -1.21
CA SER A 110 -8.08 -3.44 -1.75
C SER A 110 -6.61 -3.88 -1.90
N LEU A 111 -5.66 -2.94 -2.02
CA LEU A 111 -4.22 -3.21 -2.08
C LEU A 111 -3.71 -3.92 -0.81
N LEU A 112 -4.19 -3.52 0.38
CA LEU A 112 -3.74 -4.06 1.66
C LEU A 112 -3.93 -5.58 1.76
N TYR A 113 -4.94 -6.12 1.07
CA TYR A 113 -5.28 -7.54 1.11
C TYR A 113 -4.53 -8.39 0.08
N VAL A 114 -3.70 -7.80 -0.78
CA VAL A 114 -3.00 -8.52 -1.87
C VAL A 114 -2.11 -9.66 -1.35
N PRO A 115 -1.23 -9.46 -0.34
CA PRO A 115 -0.35 -10.53 0.14
C PRO A 115 -1.15 -11.72 0.71
N GLY A 116 -2.12 -11.43 1.58
CA GLY A 116 -3.00 -12.44 2.18
C GLY A 116 -3.82 -13.20 1.14
N LYS A 117 -4.40 -12.50 0.15
CA LYS A 117 -5.14 -13.13 -0.97
C LYS A 117 -4.23 -14.02 -1.83
N ALA A 118 -2.98 -13.61 -2.09
CA ALA A 118 -2.02 -14.39 -2.85
C ALA A 118 -1.59 -15.67 -2.12
N TRP A 119 -1.28 -15.55 -0.83
CA TRP A 119 -0.93 -16.68 0.02
C TRP A 119 -2.10 -17.66 0.17
N ALA A 120 -3.31 -17.16 0.42
CA ALA A 120 -4.53 -17.97 0.50
C ALA A 120 -4.78 -18.75 -0.79
N LEU A 121 -4.59 -18.10 -1.94
CA LEU A 121 -4.72 -18.74 -3.26
C LEU A 121 -3.68 -19.86 -3.46
N LYS A 122 -2.43 -19.65 -3.03
CA LYS A 122 -1.36 -20.65 -3.10
C LYS A 122 -1.67 -21.88 -2.24
N HIS A 123 -2.08 -21.65 -0.99
CA HIS A 123 -2.24 -22.70 0.03
C HIS A 123 -3.64 -23.30 0.09
N ARG A 124 -4.61 -22.74 -0.64
CA ARG A 124 -6.04 -23.10 -0.60
C ARG A 124 -6.60 -22.99 0.82
N ARG A 125 -6.31 -21.88 1.48
CA ARG A 125 -6.71 -21.55 2.87
C ARG A 125 -7.46 -20.22 2.93
N SER A 126 -7.91 -19.82 4.12
CA SER A 126 -8.43 -18.46 4.32
C SER A 126 -7.29 -17.45 4.22
N ALA A 127 -7.60 -16.22 3.81
CA ALA A 127 -6.67 -15.10 3.93
C ALA A 127 -6.39 -14.73 5.40
N ASP A 128 -7.33 -15.05 6.31
CA ASP A 128 -7.16 -14.84 7.76
C ASP A 128 -6.09 -15.75 8.37
N ASP A 129 -5.69 -16.82 7.66
CA ASP A 129 -4.62 -17.74 8.08
C ASP A 129 -3.22 -17.25 7.61
N TYR A 130 -3.13 -16.08 6.98
CA TYR A 130 -1.88 -15.54 6.47
C TYR A 130 -0.86 -15.34 7.61
N PRO A 131 0.32 -15.99 7.55
CA PRO A 131 1.18 -16.16 8.72
C PRO A 131 2.20 -15.04 8.95
N HIS A 132 2.30 -14.10 8.00
CA HIS A 132 3.33 -13.05 8.04
C HIS A 132 2.79 -11.76 8.63
N ILE A 133 3.64 -11.09 9.40
CA ILE A 133 3.39 -9.77 9.97
C ILE A 133 4.59 -8.92 9.61
N SER A 134 4.36 -7.80 8.94
CA SER A 134 5.45 -6.92 8.55
C SER A 134 6.16 -6.32 9.77
N PRO A 135 7.49 -6.08 9.70
CA PRO A 135 8.23 -5.42 10.78
C PRO A 135 7.74 -4.00 11.11
N LEU A 136 7.13 -3.32 10.14
CA LEU A 136 6.50 -2.02 10.31
C LEU A 136 4.98 -2.18 10.32
N SER A 137 4.28 -1.16 10.82
CA SER A 137 2.83 -1.05 10.66
C SER A 137 2.53 -0.02 9.57
N TYR A 138 1.55 -0.25 8.71
CA TYR A 138 1.08 0.78 7.77
C TYR A 138 0.02 1.69 8.41
N GLU A 139 -0.49 1.35 9.59
CA GLU A 139 -1.56 2.07 10.29
C GLU A 139 -1.19 3.54 10.50
N THR A 140 -2.20 4.40 10.45
CA THR A 140 -2.02 5.84 10.62
C THR A 140 -1.45 6.15 12.02
N GLY A 141 -0.39 6.96 12.06
CA GLY A 141 0.29 7.33 13.31
C GLY A 141 1.37 6.36 13.79
N SER A 142 1.65 5.29 13.03
CA SER A 142 2.67 4.28 13.34
C SER A 142 4.09 4.76 13.03
N ASN A 143 4.25 5.69 12.09
CA ASN A 143 5.52 6.34 11.83
C ASN A 143 5.81 7.44 12.86
N GLU A 144 6.22 7.04 14.06
CA GLU A 144 6.47 7.96 15.18
C GLU A 144 7.34 9.16 14.78
N GLU A 145 8.41 8.94 14.00
CA GLU A 145 9.26 10.00 13.48
C GLU A 145 8.51 10.93 12.52
N GLY A 146 7.74 10.36 11.58
CA GLY A 146 6.88 11.10 10.65
C GLY A 146 5.78 11.94 11.32
N TRP A 147 5.45 11.61 12.56
CA TRP A 147 4.47 12.30 13.41
C TRP A 147 5.12 13.15 14.52
N GLY A 148 6.44 13.34 14.50
CA GLY A 148 7.14 14.17 15.47
C GLY A 148 7.12 13.62 16.91
N LYS A 149 6.76 12.35 17.11
CA LYS A 149 6.84 11.68 18.40
C LYS A 149 8.31 11.32 18.63
N SER A 150 8.99 12.06 19.50
CA SER A 150 10.34 11.68 19.92
C SER A 150 10.26 10.41 20.76
N SER A 151 10.98 9.37 20.37
CA SER A 151 11.39 8.32 21.30
C SER A 151 12.22 9.01 22.40
N LEU A 152 11.71 8.99 23.63
CA LEU A 152 12.41 9.50 24.82
C LEU A 152 13.78 8.83 25.00
#